data_AF-A0A0G1MUS0-F1
#
_entry.id   AF-A0A0G1MUS0-F1
#
_cell.length_a   1.000
_cell.length_b   1.000
_cell.length_c   1.000
_cell.angle_alpha   90.00
_cell.angle_beta   90.00
_cell.angle_gamma   90.00
#
_symmetry.space_group_name_H-M   'P 1'
#
loop_
_entity.id
_entity.type
_entity.pdbx_description
1 polymer ?
#
loop_
_entity_poly.entity_id
_entity_poly.type
_entity_poly.pdbx_seq_one_letter_code
_entity_poly.pdbx_strand_id
1 'polypeptide(L)'
;MHAVREYLQELGTHLSRNTVAIIGDHTILHAIERLFQLTVDTAIDINVHLILVENISVPDDYRNMFIVLGERNVLPYEFALRIANSVGLRNKLVHKYEEVLKKKMIEDMKAGLSQYHEYLKYIDEYLKLKARA
;
A
#
# COMPACT_ATOMS: atom_id res chain seq x y z
N MET A 1 8.04 3.86 -9.90
CA MET A 1 7.34 2.56 -9.70
C MET A 1 8.28 1.35 -9.55
N HIS A 2 9.58 1.43 -9.84
CA HIS A 2 10.50 0.29 -9.64
C HIS A 2 10.66 -0.06 -8.14
N ALA A 3 10.98 0.93 -7.30
CA ALA A 3 11.17 0.75 -5.85
C ALA A 3 9.99 0.05 -5.16
N VAL A 4 8.74 0.46 -5.42
CA VAL A 4 7.55 -0.19 -4.82
C VAL A 4 7.41 -1.66 -5.25
N ARG A 5 7.85 -2.04 -6.45
CA ARG A 5 7.82 -3.46 -6.88
C ARG A 5 8.86 -4.28 -6.12
N GLU A 6 10.04 -3.73 -5.88
CA GLU A 6 11.09 -4.36 -5.07
C GLU A 6 10.60 -4.55 -3.63
N TYR A 7 10.00 -3.51 -3.03
CA TYR A 7 9.42 -3.62 -1.69
C TYR A 7 8.34 -4.68 -1.59
N LEU A 8 7.44 -4.78 -2.58
CA LEU A 8 6.41 -5.82 -2.61
C LEU A 8 6.99 -7.22 -2.76
N GLN A 9 8.05 -7.37 -3.57
CA GLN A 9 8.73 -8.66 -3.73
C GLN A 9 9.40 -9.12 -2.44
N GLU A 10 10.12 -8.23 -1.77
CA GLU A 10 10.75 -8.52 -0.47
C GLU A 10 9.71 -8.79 0.62
N LEU A 11 8.66 -7.96 0.68
CA LEU A 11 7.56 -8.11 1.62
C LEU A 11 6.85 -9.46 1.42
N GLY A 12 6.54 -9.82 0.18
CA GLY A 12 5.94 -11.11 -0.16
C GLY A 12 6.84 -12.29 0.23
N THR A 13 8.15 -12.17 0.02
CA THR A 13 9.13 -13.19 0.44
C THR A 13 9.06 -13.44 1.94
N HIS A 14 9.02 -12.39 2.75
CA HIS A 14 8.94 -12.52 4.20
C HIS A 14 7.55 -12.99 4.68
N LEU A 15 6.47 -12.47 4.10
CA LEU A 15 5.09 -12.83 4.47
C LEU A 15 4.70 -14.25 4.07
N SER A 16 5.45 -14.90 3.17
CA SER A 16 5.25 -16.31 2.81
C SER A 16 5.50 -17.28 3.99
N ARG A 17 6.22 -16.82 5.02
CA ARG A 17 6.51 -17.58 6.22
C ARG A 17 5.26 -17.76 7.10
N ASN A 18 5.30 -18.78 7.96
CA ASN A 18 4.26 -18.97 8.96
C ASN A 18 4.22 -17.77 9.95
N THR A 19 3.03 -17.31 10.32
CA THR A 19 2.81 -16.16 11.21
C THR A 19 3.56 -16.29 12.54
N VAL A 20 3.62 -17.49 13.14
CA VAL A 20 4.34 -17.72 14.40
C VAL A 20 5.85 -17.53 14.22
N ALA A 21 6.40 -18.00 13.09
CA ALA A 21 7.82 -17.82 12.78
C ALA A 21 8.17 -16.34 12.54
N ILE A 22 7.27 -15.58 11.92
CA ILE A 22 7.44 -14.12 11.75
C ILE A 22 7.43 -13.41 13.10
N ILE A 23 6.50 -13.74 13.99
CA ILE A 23 6.39 -13.11 15.31
C ILE A 23 7.60 -13.43 16.20
N GLY A 24 8.14 -14.65 16.08
CA GLY A 24 9.30 -15.11 16.85
C GLY A 24 10.64 -14.53 16.39
N ASP A 25 10.71 -13.88 15.23
CA ASP A 25 11.91 -13.25 14.70
C ASP A 25 11.71 -11.74 14.54
N HIS A 26 12.28 -10.99 15.48
CA HIS A 26 12.19 -9.52 15.48
C HIS A 26 12.80 -8.86 14.24
N THR A 27 13.82 -9.47 13.63
CA THR A 27 14.42 -8.93 12.41
C THR A 27 13.42 -9.01 11.26
N ILE A 28 12.77 -10.16 11.11
CA ILE A 28 11.74 -10.35 10.08
C ILE A 28 10.54 -9.45 10.36
N LEU A 29 10.10 -9.36 11.62
CA LEU A 29 8.97 -8.54 12.02
C LEU A 29 9.21 -7.06 11.67
N HIS A 30 10.35 -6.49 12.07
CA HIS A 30 10.67 -5.10 11.76
C HIS A 30 10.86 -4.89 10.24
N ALA A 31 11.40 -5.89 9.53
CA ALA A 31 11.54 -5.82 8.08
C ALA A 31 10.17 -5.71 7.39
N ILE A 32 9.20 -6.57 7.72
CA ILE A 32 7.87 -6.50 7.11
C ILE A 32 7.12 -5.22 7.46
N GLU A 33 7.26 -4.72 8.69
CA GLU A 33 6.69 -3.44 9.11
C GLU A 33 7.25 -2.31 8.26
N ARG A 34 8.58 -2.25 8.11
CA ARG A 34 9.24 -1.21 7.31
C ARG A 34 8.91 -1.32 5.82
N LEU A 35 8.93 -2.51 5.26
CA LEU A 35 8.60 -2.74 3.84
C LEU A 35 7.15 -2.36 3.54
N PHE A 36 6.21 -2.65 4.46
CA PHE A 36 4.83 -2.22 4.32
C PHE A 36 4.69 -0.69 4.39
N GLN A 37 5.36 -0.03 5.34
CA GLN A 37 5.40 1.44 5.41
C GLN A 37 5.92 2.05 4.11
N LEU A 38 7.07 1.57 3.62
CA LEU A 38 7.68 2.04 2.37
C LEU A 38 6.77 1.84 1.16
N THR A 39 6.08 0.70 1.09
CA THR A 39 5.09 0.42 0.04
C THR A 39 3.96 1.44 0.03
N VAL A 40 3.38 1.71 1.21
CA VAL A 40 2.26 2.64 1.36
C VAL A 40 2.70 4.07 1.05
N ASP A 41 3.86 4.49 1.55
CA ASP A 41 4.41 5.84 1.37
C ASP A 41 4.73 6.12 -0.10
N THR A 42 5.35 5.14 -0.76
CA THR A 42 5.65 5.27 -2.20
C THR A 42 4.37 5.35 -3.02
N ALA A 43 3.30 4.65 -2.63
CA ALA A 43 2.00 4.76 -3.30
C ALA A 43 1.33 6.11 -3.05
N ILE A 44 1.50 6.69 -1.86
CA ILE A 44 1.05 8.07 -1.57
C ILE A 44 1.78 9.05 -2.48
N ASP A 45 3.10 8.94 -2.63
CA ASP A 45 3.88 9.82 -3.52
C ASP A 45 3.43 9.69 -4.98
N ILE A 46 3.14 8.47 -5.44
CA ILE A 46 2.57 8.23 -6.78
C ILE A 46 1.20 8.90 -6.89
N ASN A 47 0.33 8.78 -5.89
CA ASN A 47 -0.99 9.40 -5.91
C ASN A 47 -0.89 10.93 -5.98
N VAL A 48 -0.02 11.54 -5.18
CA VAL A 48 0.23 12.99 -5.22
C VAL A 48 0.64 13.42 -6.63
N HIS A 49 1.58 12.70 -7.25
CA HIS A 49 2.01 13.02 -8.59
C HIS A 49 0.86 12.92 -9.61
N LEU A 50 0.07 11.86 -9.57
CA LEU A 50 -1.08 11.67 -10.48
C LEU A 50 -2.15 12.75 -10.29
N ILE A 51 -2.48 13.10 -9.04
CA ILE A 51 -3.46 14.14 -8.72
C ILE A 51 -3.01 15.51 -9.27
N LEU A 52 -1.72 15.84 -9.13
CA LEU A 52 -1.15 17.07 -9.67
C LEU A 52 -1.19 17.11 -11.20
N VAL A 53 -0.88 15.99 -11.87
CA VAL A 53 -0.95 15.88 -13.35
C VAL A 53 -2.38 16.08 -13.86
N GLU A 54 -3.39 15.64 -13.10
CA GLU A 54 -4.81 15.87 -13.43
C GLU A 54 -5.32 17.26 -13.03
N ASN A 55 -4.45 18.18 -12.57
CA ASN A 55 -4.79 19.53 -12.11
C ASN A 55 -5.83 19.55 -10.97
N ILE A 56 -5.75 18.57 -10.06
CA ILE A 56 -6.62 18.45 -8.90
C ILE A 56 -5.88 18.95 -7.65
N SER A 57 -6.61 19.56 -6.72
CA SER A 57 -6.04 19.92 -5.42
C SER A 57 -5.70 18.67 -4.61
N VAL A 58 -4.47 18.60 -4.10
CA VAL A 58 -3.99 17.48 -3.30
C VAL A 58 -4.67 17.51 -1.92
N PRO A 59 -5.39 16.45 -1.51
CA PRO A 59 -5.95 16.38 -0.17
C PRO A 59 -4.87 16.34 0.92
N ASP A 60 -5.16 16.91 2.09
CA ASP A 60 -4.28 16.82 3.27
C ASP A 60 -4.28 15.40 3.89
N ASP A 61 -5.33 14.61 3.64
CA ASP A 61 -5.45 13.23 4.13
C ASP A 61 -4.98 12.22 3.07
N TYR A 62 -3.93 11.46 3.41
CA TYR A 62 -3.40 10.38 2.59
C TYR A 62 -4.43 9.32 2.21
N ARG A 63 -5.44 9.04 3.06
CA ARG A 63 -6.53 8.13 2.69
C ARG A 63 -7.35 8.71 1.56
N ASN A 64 -7.66 10.00 1.65
CA ASN A 64 -8.49 10.68 0.67
C ASN A 64 -7.81 10.78 -0.71
N MET A 65 -6.47 10.74 -0.77
CA MET A 65 -5.75 10.68 -2.05
C MET A 65 -6.14 9.45 -2.89
N PHE A 66 -6.33 8.29 -2.27
CA PHE A 66 -6.81 7.10 -2.99
C PHE A 66 -8.24 7.28 -3.48
N ILE A 67 -9.12 7.89 -2.66
CA ILE A 67 -10.52 8.11 -2.98
C ILE A 67 -10.67 9.06 -4.17
N VAL A 68 -9.93 10.17 -4.17
CA VAL A 68 -9.89 11.12 -5.29
C VAL A 68 -9.49 10.45 -6.61
N LEU A 69 -8.51 9.54 -6.58
CA LEU A 69 -8.15 8.76 -7.77
C LEU A 69 -9.28 7.81 -8.22
N GLY A 70 -10.07 7.29 -7.27
CA GLY A 70 -11.30 6.53 -7.55
C GLY A 70 -12.36 7.36 -8.24
N GLU A 71 -12.64 8.56 -7.73
CA GLU A 71 -13.62 9.51 -8.31
C GLU A 71 -13.24 9.94 -9.73
N ARG A 72 -11.96 9.90 -10.08
CA ARG A 72 -11.43 10.23 -11.40
C ARG A 72 -11.27 9.02 -12.33
N ASN A 73 -11.77 7.84 -11.92
CA ASN A 73 -11.66 6.60 -12.67
C ASN A 73 -10.21 6.16 -12.96
N VAL A 74 -9.23 6.66 -12.19
CA VAL A 74 -7.85 6.16 -12.23
C VAL A 74 -7.79 4.79 -11.55
N LEU A 75 -8.55 4.64 -10.47
CA LEU A 75 -8.79 3.38 -9.77
C LEU A 75 -10.28 3.06 -9.83
N PRO A 76 -10.69 1.78 -9.82
CA PRO A 76 -12.07 1.43 -9.51
C PRO A 76 -12.44 1.97 -8.13
N TYR A 77 -13.59 2.64 -8.01
CA TYR A 77 -13.96 3.36 -6.77
C TYR A 77 -14.01 2.44 -5.53
N GLU A 78 -14.60 1.24 -5.67
CA GLU A 78 -14.64 0.23 -4.59
C GLU A 78 -13.24 -0.25 -4.17
N PHE A 79 -12.31 -0.32 -5.14
CA PHE A 79 -10.93 -0.66 -4.86
C PHE A 79 -10.22 0.48 -4.12
N ALA A 80 -10.45 1.73 -4.53
CA ALA A 80 -9.91 2.92 -3.86
C ALA A 80 -10.32 2.99 -2.39
N LEU A 81 -11.59 2.76 -2.07
CA LEU A 81 -12.09 2.69 -0.69
C LEU A 81 -11.38 1.60 0.13
N ARG A 82 -11.15 0.43 -0.48
CA ARG A 82 -10.51 -0.70 0.19
C ARG A 82 -9.03 -0.43 0.47
N ILE A 83 -8.26 -0.01 -0.54
CA ILE A 83 -6.82 0.23 -0.39
C ILE A 83 -6.53 1.44 0.51
N ALA A 84 -7.41 2.43 0.60
CA ALA A 84 -7.27 3.57 1.52
C ALA A 84 -7.18 3.15 3.01
N ASN A 85 -7.61 1.93 3.37
CA ASN A 85 -7.44 1.40 4.72
C ASN A 85 -5.99 1.03 5.05
N SER A 86 -5.13 0.79 4.06
CA SER A 86 -3.71 0.46 4.26
C SER A 86 -2.94 1.61 4.94
N VAL A 87 -3.33 2.86 4.68
CA VAL A 87 -2.77 4.05 5.35
C VAL A 87 -3.01 3.99 6.86
N GLY A 88 -4.21 3.56 7.26
CA GLY A 88 -4.56 3.37 8.66
C GLY A 88 -3.73 2.27 9.31
N LEU A 89 -3.48 1.17 8.59
CA LEU A 89 -2.57 0.11 9.07
C LEU A 89 -1.15 0.65 9.24
N ARG A 90 -0.61 1.32 8.21
CA ARG A 90 0.73 1.95 8.21
C ARG A 90 0.92 2.88 9.40
N ASN A 91 -0.07 3.70 9.73
CA ASN A 91 0.00 4.62 10.87
C ASN A 91 0.02 3.88 12.22
N LYS A 92 -0.66 2.73 12.32
CA LYS A 92 -0.68 1.94 13.56
C LYS A 92 0.60 1.14 13.80
N LEU A 93 1.43 0.89 12.76
CA LEU A 93 2.73 0.22 12.90
C LEU A 93 3.72 0.97 13.81
N VAL A 94 3.47 2.26 14.10
CA VAL A 94 4.31 3.07 14.98
C VAL A 94 4.07 2.75 16.46
N HIS A 95 2.95 2.09 16.81
CA HIS A 95 2.60 1.76 18.19
C HIS A 95 2.88 0.30 18.50
N LYS A 96 3.66 0.04 19.58
CA LYS A 96 4.04 -1.31 20.02
C LYS A 96 2.81 -2.21 20.19
N TYR A 97 2.74 -3.30 19.42
CA TYR A 97 1.64 -4.27 19.46
C TYR A 97 1.87 -5.40 20.47
N GLU A 98 0.81 -5.79 21.18
CA GLU A 98 0.71 -7.10 21.85
C GLU A 98 0.66 -8.25 20.83
N GLU A 99 0.99 -9.48 21.22
CA GLU A 99 1.09 -10.62 20.28
C GLU A 99 -0.20 -10.92 19.51
N VAL A 100 -1.36 -10.80 20.15
CA VAL A 100 -2.67 -11.00 19.50
C VAL A 100 -2.86 -9.99 18.36
N LEU A 101 -2.38 -8.76 18.54
CA LEU A 101 -2.46 -7.72 17.52
C LEU A 101 -1.46 -7.94 16.39
N LYS A 102 -0.29 -8.55 16.65
CA LYS A 102 0.71 -8.88 15.62
C LYS A 102 0.20 -9.91 14.60
N LYS A 103 -0.58 -10.91 15.05
CA LYS A 103 -1.18 -11.90 14.12
C LYS A 103 -2.12 -11.22 13.13
N LYS A 104 -3.02 -10.38 13.64
CA LYS A 104 -3.96 -9.59 12.82
C LYS A 104 -3.21 -8.64 11.89
N MET A 105 -2.17 -7.96 12.38
CA MET A 105 -1.32 -7.09 11.56
C MET A 105 -0.71 -7.83 10.37
N ILE A 106 -0.18 -9.03 10.58
CA ILE A 106 0.41 -9.86 9.51
C ILE A 106 -0.66 -10.28 8.50
N GLU A 107 -1.86 -10.62 8.94
CA GLU A 107 -3.00 -10.93 8.05
C GLU A 107 -3.41 -9.70 7.21
N ASP A 108 -3.53 -8.54 7.85
CA ASP A 108 -3.88 -7.28 7.17
C ASP A 108 -2.78 -6.89 6.17
N MET A 109 -1.49 -7.10 6.50
CA MET A 109 -0.36 -6.90 5.57
C MET A 109 -0.40 -7.86 4.38
N LYS A 110 -0.78 -9.13 4.57
CA LYS A 110 -0.96 -10.10 3.48
C LYS A 110 -2.08 -9.67 2.53
N ALA A 111 -3.18 -9.17 3.08
CA ALA A 111 -4.25 -8.60 2.26
C ALA A 111 -3.79 -7.35 1.51
N GLY A 112 -3.04 -6.46 2.19
CA GLY A 112 -2.45 -5.27 1.60
C GLY A 112 -1.46 -5.56 0.46
N LEU A 113 -0.64 -6.61 0.58
CA LEU A 113 0.28 -7.04 -0.48
C LEU A 113 -0.46 -7.30 -1.79
N SER A 114 -1.54 -8.08 -1.76
CA SER A 114 -2.38 -8.35 -2.93
C SER A 114 -2.97 -7.07 -3.51
N GLN A 115 -3.49 -6.18 -2.65
CA GLN A 115 -4.05 -4.91 -3.08
C GLN A 115 -3.00 -4.03 -3.78
N TYR A 116 -1.76 -3.98 -3.29
CA TYR A 116 -0.74 -3.17 -3.93
C TYR A 116 -0.28 -3.75 -5.29
N HIS A 117 -0.32 -5.06 -5.48
CA HIS A 117 -0.14 -5.64 -6.81
C HIS A 117 -1.26 -5.24 -7.78
N GLU A 118 -2.52 -5.21 -7.34
CA GLU A 118 -3.65 -4.70 -8.14
C GLU A 118 -3.50 -3.21 -8.44
N TYR A 119 -3.15 -2.40 -7.43
CA TYR A 119 -2.91 -0.97 -7.57
C TYR A 119 -1.89 -0.66 -8.67
N LEU A 120 -0.74 -1.34 -8.66
CA LEU A 120 0.29 -1.10 -9.70
C LEU A 120 -0.19 -1.46 -11.10
N LYS A 121 -1.07 -2.47 -11.25
CA LYS A 121 -1.67 -2.80 -12.55
C LYS A 121 -2.59 -1.67 -13.01
N TYR A 122 -3.45 -1.15 -12.13
CA TYR A 122 -4.34 -0.04 -12.46
C TYR A 122 -3.55 1.21 -12.86
N ILE A 123 -2.48 1.56 -12.12
CA ILE A 123 -1.65 2.71 -12.47
C ILE A 123 -0.93 2.49 -13.81
N ASP A 124 -0.35 1.32 -14.05
CA ASP A 124 0.29 1.01 -15.34
C ASP A 124 -0.70 1.12 -16.52
N GLU A 125 -1.92 0.60 -16.36
CA GLU A 125 -2.97 0.66 -17.37
C GLU A 125 -3.40 2.10 -17.64
N TYR A 126 -3.62 2.88 -16.59
CA TYR A 126 -3.95 4.31 -16.70
C TYR A 126 -2.87 5.11 -17.44
N LEU A 127 -1.60 4.93 -17.09
CA LEU A 127 -0.49 5.63 -17.73
C LEU A 127 -0.35 5.23 -19.22
N LYS A 128 -0.59 3.96 -19.56
CA LYS A 128 -0.60 3.51 -20.97
C LYS A 128 -1.73 4.14 -21.78
N LEU A 129 -2.91 4.34 -21.18
CA LEU A 129 -4.03 4.99 -21.83
C LEU A 129 -3.73 6.47 -22.08
N LYS A 130 -3.19 7.18 -21.08
CA LYS A 130 -2.79 8.60 -21.21
C LYS A 130 -1.69 8.82 -22.25
N ALA A 131 -0.71 7.93 -22.35
CA ALA A 131 0.37 8.05 -23.35
C ALA A 131 -0.09 7.85 -24.81
N ARG A 132 -1.31 7.34 -25.03
CA ARG A 132 -1.90 7.10 -26.36
C ARG A 132 -2.90 8.18 -26.78
N ALA A 133 -3.33 9.02 -25.85
CA ALA A 133 -4.24 10.14 -26.10
C ALA A 133 -3.46 11.39 -26.49
#